data_AF-A0A072N6J9-F1
#
_entry.id   AF-A0A072N6J9-F1
#
_cell.length_a   1.000
_cell.length_b   1.000
_cell.length_c   1.000
_cell.angle_alpha   90.00
_cell.angle_beta   90.00
_cell.angle_gamma   90.00
#
_symmetry.space_group_name_H-M   'P 1'
#
loop_
_entity.id
_entity.type
_entity.pdbx_description
1 polymer ?
#
loop_
_entity_poly.entity_id
_entity_poly.type
_entity_poly.pdbx_seq_one_letter_code
_entity_poly.pdbx_strand_id
1 'polypeptide(L)'
;MTRCRPLPLLLLGLALPLTACQDREARAEVARLEARVTDLEARVEALRAAAPLLAEATATVQRAAAAHCEADLSRTLELARQERGSYPAEAALTVPGSCQGFRVTWECLTSQRYAFRVLDGSGQTLASGAEE
;
A
#
# COMPACT_ATOMS: atom_id res chain seq x y z
N MET A 1 19.27 25.81 79.31
CA MET A 1 20.43 26.16 78.46
C MET A 1 20.64 25.06 77.44
N THR A 2 20.40 25.45 76.19
CA THR A 2 20.78 24.81 74.94
C THR A 2 22.16 24.16 74.98
N ARG A 3 22.27 22.98 74.35
CA ARG A 3 23.30 22.72 73.35
C ARG A 3 22.90 21.54 72.47
N CYS A 4 22.45 21.93 71.27
CA CYS A 4 22.50 21.13 70.06
C CYS A 4 23.89 20.49 69.91
N ARG A 5 23.90 19.22 69.53
CA ARG A 5 25.04 18.56 68.88
C ARG A 5 24.50 17.55 67.86
N PRO A 6 25.27 17.28 66.79
CA PRO A 6 24.91 17.67 65.44
C PRO A 6 24.60 16.41 64.63
N LEU A 7 23.32 16.14 64.39
CA LEU A 7 22.89 14.97 63.63
C LEU A 7 22.22 15.23 62.25
N PRO A 8 22.30 16.41 61.58
CA PRO A 8 21.76 16.51 60.21
C PRO A 8 22.81 16.43 59.09
N LEU A 9 24.12 16.52 59.39
CA LEU A 9 25.16 16.64 58.35
C LEU A 9 25.66 15.30 57.79
N LEU A 10 25.58 14.21 58.56
CA LEU A 10 26.04 12.88 58.11
C LEU A 10 25.05 12.22 57.12
N LEU A 11 23.76 12.55 57.19
CA LEU A 11 22.75 12.07 56.25
C LEU A 11 22.77 12.83 54.91
N LEU A 12 23.15 14.12 54.91
CA LEU A 12 23.30 14.89 53.67
C LEU A 12 24.52 14.44 52.84
N GLY A 13 25.61 14.00 53.49
CA GLY A 13 26.83 13.55 52.78
C GLY A 13 26.66 12.27 51.96
N LEU A 14 25.68 11.42 52.31
CA LEU A 14 25.38 10.16 51.61
C LEU A 14 24.33 10.31 50.50
N ALA A 15 23.51 11.38 50.53
CA ALA A 15 22.51 11.63 49.49
C ALA A 15 23.14 12.18 48.19
N LEU A 16 24.19 13.01 48.30
CA LEU A 16 24.93 13.60 47.17
C LEU A 16 25.60 12.58 46.21
N PRO A 17 26.26 11.50 46.66
CA PRO A 17 26.83 10.51 45.75
C PRO A 17 25.76 9.62 45.07
N LEU A 18 24.64 9.36 45.76
CA LEU A 18 23.55 8.53 45.22
C LEU A 18 22.78 9.26 44.11
N THR A 19 22.53 10.57 44.26
CA THR A 19 21.89 11.37 43.22
C THR A 19 22.78 11.55 41.99
N ALA A 20 24.10 11.67 42.18
CA ALA A 20 25.05 11.78 41.08
C ALA A 20 25.17 10.49 40.23
N CYS A 21 25.03 9.31 40.84
CA CYS A 21 24.98 8.04 40.11
C CYS A 21 23.66 7.88 39.32
N GLN A 22 22.52 8.16 39.95
CA GLN A 22 21.21 8.09 39.30
C GLN A 22 21.10 9.05 38.10
N ASP A 23 21.67 10.25 38.22
CA ASP A 23 21.71 11.25 37.15
C ASP A 23 22.54 10.79 35.94
N ARG A 24 23.65 10.06 36.16
CA ARG A 24 24.45 9.48 35.07
C ARG A 24 23.74 8.33 34.37
N GLU A 25 23.09 7.45 35.13
CA GLU A 25 22.31 6.34 34.57
C GLU A 25 21.11 6.86 33.77
N ALA A 26 20.41 7.87 34.29
CA ALA A 26 19.30 8.52 33.59
C ALA A 26 19.77 9.16 32.28
N ARG A 27 20.90 9.88 32.27
CA ARG A 27 21.47 10.44 31.03
C ARG A 27 21.91 9.37 30.04
N ALA A 28 22.46 8.25 30.51
CA ALA A 28 22.85 7.15 29.63
C ALA A 28 21.63 6.50 28.97
N GLU A 29 20.54 6.30 29.73
CA GLU A 29 19.29 5.76 29.18
C GLU A 29 18.63 6.75 28.21
N VAL A 30 18.62 8.06 28.53
CA VAL A 30 18.13 9.09 27.61
C VAL A 30 18.93 9.08 26.31
N ALA A 31 20.27 9.07 26.35
CA ALA A 31 21.09 9.02 25.16
C ALA A 31 20.85 7.75 24.32
N ARG A 32 20.63 6.60 24.98
CA ARG A 32 20.28 5.34 24.32
C ARG A 32 18.92 5.43 23.63
N LEU A 33 17.93 6.00 24.31
CA LEU A 33 16.58 6.18 23.77
C LEU A 33 16.59 7.16 22.61
N GLU A 34 17.29 8.29 22.71
CA GLU A 34 17.48 9.26 21.64
C GLU A 34 18.11 8.59 20.40
N ALA A 35 19.17 7.81 20.57
CA ALA A 35 19.79 7.08 19.47
C ALA A 35 18.81 6.08 18.81
N ARG A 36 17.96 5.40 19.58
CA ARG A 36 16.93 4.51 19.05
C ARG A 36 15.83 5.26 18.32
N VAL A 37 15.41 6.42 18.85
CA VAL A 37 14.41 7.28 18.18
C VAL A 37 14.96 7.75 16.84
N THR A 38 16.19 8.24 16.80
CA THR A 38 16.82 8.69 15.54
C THR A 38 16.93 7.55 14.51
N ASP A 39 17.30 6.33 14.92
CA ASP A 39 17.32 5.16 14.02
C ASP A 39 15.92 4.82 13.50
N LEU A 40 14.91 4.83 14.37
CA LEU A 40 13.53 4.56 13.99
C LEU A 40 12.95 5.62 13.05
N GLU A 41 13.22 6.90 13.32
CA GLU A 41 12.81 8.02 12.45
C GLU A 41 13.45 7.88 11.06
N ALA A 42 14.75 7.54 10.99
CA ALA A 42 15.42 7.30 9.72
C ALA A 42 14.79 6.13 8.95
N ARG A 43 14.43 5.03 9.63
CA ARG A 43 13.72 3.90 9.00
C ARG A 43 12.33 4.26 8.53
N VAL A 44 11.58 5.02 9.31
CA VAL A 44 10.23 5.49 8.93
C VAL A 44 10.32 6.36 7.69
N GLU A 45 11.30 7.26 7.60
CA GLU A 45 11.46 8.07 6.39
C GLU A 45 11.91 7.25 5.17
N ALA A 46 12.78 6.27 5.36
CA ALA A 46 13.12 5.34 4.27
C ALA A 46 11.89 4.56 3.78
N LEU A 47 11.02 4.10 4.68
CA LEU A 47 9.78 3.40 4.32
C LEU A 47 8.78 4.33 3.62
N ARG A 48 8.62 5.57 4.11
CA ARG A 48 7.77 6.59 3.46
C ARG A 48 8.25 6.90 2.05
N ALA A 49 9.56 6.99 1.84
CA ALA A 49 10.14 7.18 0.51
C ALA A 49 9.93 5.98 -0.43
N ALA A 50 9.89 4.75 0.09
CA ALA A 50 9.69 3.53 -0.70
C ALA A 50 8.21 3.24 -1.04
N ALA A 51 7.27 3.65 -0.18
CA ALA A 51 5.83 3.45 -0.38
C ALA A 51 5.29 3.90 -1.76
N PRO A 52 5.62 5.10 -2.30
CA PRO A 52 5.14 5.52 -3.62
C PRO A 52 5.63 4.61 -4.75
N LEU A 53 6.87 4.12 -4.68
CA LEU A 53 7.44 3.21 -5.70
C LEU A 53 6.67 1.89 -5.74
N LEU A 54 6.31 1.34 -4.57
CA LEU A 54 5.51 0.12 -4.49
C LEU A 54 4.10 0.34 -5.05
N ALA A 55 3.48 1.48 -4.74
CA ALA A 55 2.16 1.83 -5.28
C ALA A 55 2.20 1.97 -6.80
N GLU A 56 3.23 2.61 -7.35
CA GLU A 56 3.41 2.77 -8.80
C GLU A 56 3.67 1.43 -9.51
N ALA A 57 4.51 0.57 -8.92
CA ALA A 57 4.75 -0.78 -9.44
C ALA A 57 3.45 -1.59 -9.48
N THR A 58 2.67 -1.55 -8.39
CA THR A 58 1.37 -2.24 -8.30
C THR A 58 0.39 -1.71 -9.35
N ALA A 59 0.29 -0.39 -9.52
CA ALA A 59 -0.57 0.23 -10.52
C ALA A 59 -0.15 -0.14 -11.95
N THR A 60 1.15 -0.26 -12.21
CA THR A 60 1.68 -0.66 -13.52
C THR A 60 1.35 -2.11 -13.84
N VAL A 61 1.52 -3.02 -12.89
CA VAL A 61 1.13 -4.43 -13.04
C VAL A 61 -0.38 -4.56 -13.27
N GLN A 62 -1.20 -3.83 -12.50
CA GLN A 62 -2.66 -3.83 -12.67
C GLN A 62 -3.07 -3.34 -14.07
N ARG A 63 -2.47 -2.25 -14.56
CA ARG A 63 -2.73 -1.75 -15.92
C ARG A 63 -2.30 -2.77 -16.99
N ALA A 64 -1.16 -3.42 -16.83
CA ALA A 64 -0.70 -4.45 -17.76
C ALA A 64 -1.63 -5.67 -17.79
N ALA A 65 -2.10 -6.12 -16.62
CA ALA A 65 -3.08 -7.21 -16.52
C ALA A 65 -4.44 -6.82 -17.13
N ALA A 66 -4.91 -5.58 -16.90
CA ALA A 66 -6.13 -5.07 -17.53
C ALA A 66 -6.02 -4.97 -19.06
N ALA A 67 -4.87 -4.55 -19.59
CA ALA A 67 -4.60 -4.54 -21.03
C ALA A 67 -4.57 -5.96 -21.61
N HIS A 68 -4.05 -6.94 -20.85
CA HIS A 68 -4.10 -8.34 -21.27
C HIS A 68 -5.54 -8.88 -21.31
N CYS A 69 -6.37 -8.57 -20.30
CA CYS A 69 -7.79 -8.87 -20.30
C CYS A 69 -8.51 -8.23 -21.51
N GLU A 70 -8.27 -6.95 -21.77
CA GLU A 70 -8.85 -6.24 -22.92
C GLU A 70 -8.53 -6.97 -24.23
N ALA A 71 -7.26 -7.21 -24.52
CA ALA A 71 -6.83 -7.84 -25.76
C ALA A 71 -7.41 -9.26 -25.94
N ASP A 72 -7.51 -10.03 -24.85
CA ASP A 72 -8.02 -11.40 -24.89
C ASP A 72 -9.55 -11.45 -25.05
N LEU A 73 -10.26 -10.52 -24.41
CA LEU A 73 -11.71 -10.35 -24.59
C LEU A 73 -12.05 -9.88 -26.01
N SER A 74 -11.35 -8.87 -26.52
CA SER A 74 -11.47 -8.39 -27.90
C SER A 74 -11.23 -9.55 -28.89
N ARG A 75 -10.16 -10.34 -28.70
CA ARG A 75 -9.89 -11.52 -29.52
C ARG A 75 -11.02 -12.55 -29.44
N THR A 76 -11.55 -12.83 -28.25
CA THR A 76 -12.63 -13.80 -28.04
C THR A 76 -13.89 -13.38 -28.80
N LEU A 77 -14.23 -12.08 -28.76
CA LEU A 77 -15.35 -11.52 -29.51
C LEU A 77 -15.13 -11.66 -31.03
N GLU A 78 -13.94 -11.32 -31.53
CA GLU A 78 -13.63 -11.45 -32.95
C GLU A 78 -13.70 -12.89 -33.44
N LEU A 79 -13.16 -13.84 -32.66
CA LEU A 79 -13.25 -15.27 -33.00
C LEU A 79 -14.71 -15.72 -33.05
N ALA A 80 -15.52 -15.35 -32.07
CA ALA A 80 -16.95 -15.66 -32.07
C ALA A 80 -17.67 -15.07 -33.30
N ARG A 81 -17.32 -13.83 -33.70
CA ARG A 81 -17.84 -13.21 -34.93
C ARG A 81 -17.40 -13.97 -36.17
N GLN A 82 -16.13 -14.36 -36.27
CA GLN A 82 -15.62 -15.11 -37.43
C GLN A 82 -16.32 -16.46 -37.58
N GLU A 83 -16.61 -17.15 -36.47
CA GLU A 83 -17.29 -18.45 -36.48
C GLU A 83 -18.79 -18.35 -36.77
N ARG A 84 -19.47 -17.31 -36.27
CA ARG A 84 -20.94 -17.21 -36.27
C ARG A 84 -21.49 -16.12 -37.19
N GLY A 85 -20.62 -15.31 -37.78
CA GLY A 85 -20.97 -14.13 -38.59
C GLY A 85 -21.45 -12.92 -37.79
N SER A 86 -21.50 -12.98 -36.45
CA SER A 86 -21.95 -11.89 -35.57
C SER A 86 -21.39 -12.03 -34.16
N TYR A 87 -21.29 -10.92 -33.42
CA TYR A 87 -20.90 -10.99 -32.01
C TYR A 87 -21.99 -11.62 -31.13
N PRO A 88 -21.59 -12.34 -30.07
CA PRO A 88 -22.54 -12.95 -29.15
C PRO A 88 -23.24 -11.90 -28.28
N ALA A 89 -24.43 -12.23 -27.78
CA ALA A 89 -25.04 -11.51 -26.67
C ALA A 89 -24.24 -11.73 -25.37
N GLU A 90 -24.29 -10.78 -24.45
CA GLU A 90 -23.54 -10.84 -23.18
C GLU A 90 -23.76 -12.15 -22.41
N ALA A 91 -25.01 -12.62 -22.32
CA ALA A 91 -25.34 -13.86 -21.61
C ALA A 91 -24.74 -15.14 -22.25
N ALA A 92 -24.33 -15.08 -23.50
CA ALA A 92 -23.70 -16.19 -24.22
C ALA A 92 -22.17 -16.07 -24.29
N LEU A 93 -21.61 -14.99 -23.76
CA LEU A 93 -20.19 -14.71 -23.78
C LEU A 93 -19.53 -15.25 -22.50
N THR A 94 -18.62 -16.19 -22.67
CA THR A 94 -17.72 -16.60 -21.60
C THR A 94 -16.57 -15.61 -21.53
N VAL A 95 -16.52 -14.83 -20.44
CA VAL A 95 -15.42 -13.90 -20.19
C VAL A 95 -14.12 -14.69 -19.97
N PRO A 96 -13.01 -14.34 -20.66
CA PRO A 96 -11.74 -15.05 -20.52
C PRO A 96 -11.17 -14.99 -19.10
N GLY A 97 -10.40 -16.01 -18.71
CA GLY A 97 -9.76 -16.07 -17.39
C GLY A 97 -8.75 -14.94 -17.14
N SER A 98 -8.19 -14.36 -18.20
CA SER A 98 -7.32 -13.17 -18.13
C SER A 98 -8.02 -11.94 -17.53
N CYS A 99 -9.36 -11.90 -17.56
CA CYS A 99 -10.17 -10.86 -16.94
C CYS A 99 -10.56 -11.14 -15.48
N GLN A 100 -10.11 -12.24 -14.88
CA GLN A 100 -10.41 -12.55 -13.49
C GLN A 100 -9.86 -11.46 -12.56
N GLY A 101 -10.71 -11.01 -11.63
CA GLY A 101 -10.37 -9.93 -10.70
C GLY A 101 -10.66 -8.52 -11.25
N PHE A 102 -11.04 -8.40 -12.53
CA PHE A 102 -11.54 -7.16 -13.11
C PHE A 102 -13.06 -7.20 -13.26
N ARG A 103 -13.67 -6.00 -13.29
CA ARG A 103 -15.06 -5.84 -13.71
C ARG A 103 -15.05 -5.42 -15.18
N VAL A 104 -15.75 -6.17 -16.03
CA VAL A 104 -16.01 -5.76 -17.42
C VAL A 104 -17.38 -5.08 -17.47
N THR A 105 -17.44 -3.87 -18.03
CA THR A 105 -18.70 -3.15 -18.26
C THR A 105 -18.88 -2.92 -19.74
N TRP A 106 -20.02 -3.34 -20.28
CA TRP A 106 -20.39 -3.09 -21.67
C TRP A 106 -20.97 -1.69 -21.83
N GLU A 107 -20.39 -0.92 -22.75
CA GLU A 107 -20.99 0.31 -23.25
C GLU A 107 -21.92 -0.02 -24.43
N CYS A 108 -21.54 -1.01 -25.23
CA CYS A 108 -22.33 -1.57 -26.31
C CYS A 108 -21.92 -3.02 -26.57
N LEU A 109 -22.90 -3.91 -26.75
CA LEU A 109 -22.67 -5.22 -27.33
C LEU A 109 -23.87 -5.57 -28.21
N THR A 110 -23.64 -5.58 -29.51
CA THR A 110 -24.66 -5.90 -30.52
C THR A 110 -24.10 -6.93 -31.48
N SER A 111 -24.92 -7.49 -32.36
CA SER A 111 -24.47 -8.44 -33.39
C SER A 111 -23.37 -7.91 -34.31
N GLN A 112 -23.18 -6.58 -34.42
CA GLN A 112 -22.29 -5.96 -35.41
C GLN A 112 -21.13 -5.17 -34.83
N ARG A 113 -21.21 -4.75 -33.56
CA ARG A 113 -20.18 -3.93 -32.91
C ARG A 113 -20.17 -4.17 -31.40
N TYR A 114 -19.03 -3.89 -30.78
CA TYR A 114 -18.87 -3.89 -29.33
C TYR A 114 -18.06 -2.70 -28.83
N ALA A 115 -18.30 -2.35 -27.56
CA ALA A 115 -17.48 -1.43 -26.78
C ALA A 115 -17.59 -1.80 -25.30
N PHE A 116 -16.46 -1.90 -24.60
CA PHE A 116 -16.42 -2.24 -23.19
C PHE A 116 -15.27 -1.53 -22.46
N ARG A 117 -15.39 -1.49 -21.14
CA ARG A 117 -14.35 -1.03 -20.22
C ARG A 117 -13.98 -2.13 -19.25
N VAL A 118 -12.68 -2.22 -18.96
CA VAL A 118 -12.10 -3.05 -17.90
C VAL A 118 -11.81 -2.16 -16.71
N LEU A 119 -12.46 -2.45 -15.58
CA LEU A 119 -12.37 -1.66 -14.37
C LEU A 119 -11.73 -2.44 -13.23
N ASP A 120 -11.06 -1.73 -12.35
CA ASP A 120 -10.58 -2.27 -11.08
C ASP A 120 -11.71 -2.42 -10.05
N GLY A 121 -11.37 -2.90 -8.85
CA GLY A 121 -12.32 -3.06 -7.75
C GLY A 121 -12.92 -1.73 -7.23
N SER A 122 -12.31 -0.59 -7.53
CA SER A 122 -12.81 0.74 -7.17
C SER A 122 -13.75 1.34 -8.22
N GLY A 123 -13.83 0.73 -9.42
CA GLY A 123 -14.57 1.26 -10.55
C GLY A 123 -13.76 2.24 -11.40
N GLN A 124 -12.45 2.32 -11.23
CA GLN A 124 -11.58 3.05 -12.15
C GLN A 124 -11.39 2.25 -13.43
N THR A 125 -11.50 2.91 -14.59
CA THR A 125 -11.20 2.28 -15.88
C THR A 125 -9.68 2.14 -16.05
N LEU A 126 -9.22 0.92 -16.30
CA LEU A 126 -7.82 0.58 -16.54
C LEU A 126 -7.52 0.33 -18.03
N ALA A 127 -8.49 -0.19 -18.77
CA ALA A 127 -8.42 -0.44 -20.21
C ALA A 127 -9.82 -0.39 -20.85
N SER A 128 -9.87 -0.29 -22.18
CA SER A 128 -11.11 -0.30 -22.95
C SER A 128 -10.86 -0.91 -24.32
N GLY A 129 -11.84 -1.67 -24.83
CA GLY A 129 -11.80 -2.25 -26.18
C GLY A 129 -13.08 -1.91 -26.94
N ALA A 130 -12.96 -1.67 -28.25
CA ALA A 130 -14.08 -1.38 -29.12
C ALA A 130 -13.79 -1.78 -30.57
N GLU A 131 -14.82 -2.17 -31.30
CA GLU A 131 -14.85 -2.24 -32.77
C GLU A 131 -15.98 -1.34 -33.28
N GLU A 132 -15.66 -0.45 -34.22
CA GLU A 132 -16.58 0.51 -34.86
C GLU A 132 -17.31 -0.07 -36.07
#